data_AF-A0AA95KGX0-F1
#
_entry.id   AF-A0AA95KGX0-F1
#
_cell.length_a   1.000
_cell.length_b   1.000
_cell.length_c   1.000
_cell.angle_alpha   90.00
_cell.angle_beta   90.00
_cell.angle_gamma   90.00
#
_symmetry.space_group_name_H-M   'P 1'
#
loop_
_entity.id
_entity.type
_entity.pdbx_description
1 polymer ?
#
loop_
_entity_poly.entity_id
_entity_poly.type
_entity_poly.pdbx_seq_one_letter_code
_entity_poly.pdbx_strand_id
1 'polypeptide(L)'
;MNSGDAARAGAERFVTDLQGFNAVREGLGSRTTETLHVLAHSYGTTVTSNALAAAELNVASFTMLGSAGIEKEIRNAGDLHVPAGQVYTTEASGDGLADLGRFQRQDPRLESFGAKVFSSEEATIEGTRYEGTTEHNTLVNEKGGGGYGYLDKGTTALYEAALTTTGNGDRILPGARPVSPPAGFAGR
;
A
#
# COMPACT_ATOMS: atom_id res chain seq x y z
N MET A 1 23.68 3.06 7.04
CA MET A 1 22.68 2.63 6.05
C MET A 1 21.76 3.79 5.80
N ASN A 2 21.50 4.13 4.54
CA ASN A 2 20.37 4.99 4.21
C ASN A 2 19.07 4.19 4.35
N SER A 3 17.90 4.85 4.30
CA SER A 3 16.61 4.15 4.44
C SER A 3 16.33 3.16 3.31
N GLY A 4 16.88 3.35 2.11
CA GLY A 4 16.75 2.38 1.01
C GLY A 4 17.52 1.08 1.27
N ASP A 5 18.75 1.17 1.81
CA ASP A 5 19.56 -0.01 2.17
C ASP A 5 18.86 -0.83 3.26
N ALA A 6 18.31 -0.15 4.26
CA ALA A 6 17.52 -0.80 5.29
C ALA A 6 16.25 -1.44 4.68
N ALA A 7 15.68 -0.86 3.63
CA ALA A 7 14.46 -1.38 3.01
C ALA A 7 14.75 -2.64 2.22
N ARG A 8 15.89 -2.68 1.52
CA ARG A 8 16.39 -3.88 0.83
C ARG A 8 16.71 -5.01 1.81
N ALA A 9 17.40 -4.70 2.91
CA ALA A 9 17.67 -5.70 3.96
C ALA A 9 16.38 -6.23 4.61
N GLY A 10 15.37 -5.35 4.81
CA GLY A 10 14.04 -5.76 5.26
C GLY A 10 13.33 -6.63 4.22
N ALA A 11 13.48 -6.32 2.94
CA ALA A 11 12.87 -7.07 1.84
C ALA A 11 13.41 -8.49 1.75
N GLU A 12 14.72 -8.70 1.92
CA GLU A 12 15.33 -10.04 1.94
C GLU A 12 14.74 -10.94 3.04
N ARG A 13 14.51 -10.36 4.23
CA ARG A 13 13.85 -11.06 5.34
C ARG A 13 12.39 -11.35 5.02
N PHE A 14 11.67 -10.37 4.47
CA PHE A 14 10.27 -10.53 4.11
C PHE A 14 10.05 -11.56 2.99
N VAL A 15 10.96 -11.64 2.02
CA VAL A 15 11.01 -12.71 1.00
C VAL A 15 11.10 -14.07 1.69
N THR A 16 12.03 -14.23 2.63
CA THR A 16 12.22 -15.48 3.37
C THR A 16 10.95 -15.87 4.14
N ASP A 17 10.31 -14.92 4.82
CA ASP A 17 9.08 -15.15 5.57
C ASP A 17 7.93 -15.62 4.66
N LEU A 18 7.72 -14.93 3.53
CA LEU A 18 6.65 -15.30 2.58
C LEU A 18 6.93 -16.61 1.85
N GLN A 19 8.19 -16.94 1.57
CA GLN A 19 8.56 -18.27 1.06
C GLN A 19 8.25 -19.37 2.07
N GLY A 20 8.55 -19.15 3.36
CA GLY A 20 8.18 -20.07 4.43
C GLY A 20 6.65 -20.26 4.54
N PHE A 21 5.90 -19.16 4.51
CA PHE A 21 4.43 -19.20 4.49
C PHE A 21 3.90 -20.01 3.29
N ASN A 22 4.44 -19.76 2.10
CA ASN A 22 4.05 -20.45 0.88
C ASN A 22 4.38 -21.94 0.92
N ALA A 23 5.55 -22.33 1.45
CA ALA A 23 5.94 -23.73 1.57
C ALA A 23 4.98 -24.52 2.49
N VAL A 24 4.54 -23.91 3.60
CA VAL A 24 3.52 -24.53 4.48
C VAL A 24 2.20 -24.69 3.74
N ARG A 25 1.75 -23.64 3.03
CA ARG A 25 0.51 -23.67 2.25
C ARG A 25 0.53 -24.73 1.15
N GLU A 26 1.63 -24.83 0.42
CA GLU A 26 1.82 -25.85 -0.62
C GLU A 26 1.73 -27.26 -0.03
N GLY A 27 2.36 -27.52 1.13
CA GLY A 27 2.25 -28.79 1.84
C GLY A 27 0.84 -29.13 2.33
N LEU A 28 -0.02 -28.14 2.52
CA LEU A 28 -1.44 -28.34 2.80
C LEU A 28 -2.24 -28.72 1.54
N GLY A 29 -1.81 -28.32 0.35
CA GLY A 29 -2.45 -28.64 -0.93
C GLY A 29 -3.88 -28.11 -1.00
N SER A 30 -4.82 -28.90 -1.53
CA SER A 30 -6.24 -28.50 -1.66
C SER A 30 -7.00 -28.36 -0.33
N ARG A 31 -6.35 -28.60 0.82
CA ARG A 31 -6.93 -28.38 2.14
C ARG A 31 -7.03 -26.90 2.51
N THR A 32 -6.44 -26.02 1.69
CA THR A 32 -6.40 -24.57 1.86
C THR A 32 -6.69 -23.91 0.51
N THR A 33 -7.67 -23.00 0.47
CA THR A 33 -8.01 -22.20 -0.71
C THR A 33 -7.66 -20.73 -0.52
N GLU A 34 -6.99 -20.38 0.58
CA GLU A 34 -6.75 -18.99 0.95
C GLU A 34 -5.62 -18.33 0.16
N THR A 35 -5.94 -17.13 -0.33
CA THR A 35 -5.06 -16.24 -1.06
C THR A 35 -4.24 -15.40 -0.08
N LEU A 36 -3.00 -15.07 -0.47
CA LEU A 36 -2.14 -14.20 0.33
C LEU A 36 -2.31 -12.76 -0.13
N HIS A 37 -2.80 -11.89 0.73
CA HIS A 37 -2.88 -10.45 0.49
C HIS A 37 -1.92 -9.73 1.43
N VAL A 38 -1.18 -8.75 0.91
CA VAL A 38 -0.21 -7.99 1.71
C VAL A 38 -0.66 -6.54 1.80
N LEU A 39 -0.70 -6.03 3.03
CA LEU A 39 -0.92 -4.62 3.32
C LEU A 39 0.32 -4.07 4.00
N ALA A 40 0.81 -2.93 3.52
CA ALA A 40 1.95 -2.25 4.10
C ALA A 40 1.66 -0.77 4.30
N HIS A 41 2.26 -0.21 5.33
CA HIS A 41 2.08 1.18 5.73
C HIS A 41 3.43 1.91 5.72
N SER A 42 3.43 3.17 5.29
CA SER A 42 4.60 4.06 5.34
C SER A 42 5.84 3.40 4.73
N TYR A 43 6.94 3.31 5.48
CA TYR A 43 8.18 2.66 5.07
C TYR A 43 8.03 1.17 4.72
N GLY A 44 7.05 0.48 5.31
CA GLY A 44 6.72 -0.89 4.95
C GLY A 44 6.38 -1.03 3.47
N THR A 45 5.80 0.01 2.83
CA THR A 45 5.51 -0.04 1.39
C THR A 45 6.78 -0.16 0.55
N THR A 46 7.87 0.49 0.97
CA THR A 46 9.16 0.41 0.29
C THR A 46 9.77 -0.98 0.45
N VAL A 47 9.74 -1.54 1.67
CA VAL A 47 10.21 -2.91 1.98
C VAL A 47 9.44 -3.94 1.15
N THR A 48 8.12 -3.89 1.19
CA THR A 48 7.26 -4.84 0.47
C THR A 48 7.41 -4.71 -1.04
N SER A 49 7.52 -3.50 -1.59
CA SER A 49 7.74 -3.31 -3.03
C SER A 49 9.07 -3.90 -3.49
N ASN A 50 10.14 -3.71 -2.72
CA ASN A 50 11.43 -4.32 -3.02
C ASN A 50 11.35 -5.86 -3.01
N ALA A 51 10.63 -6.45 -2.05
CA ALA A 51 10.45 -7.90 -1.97
C ALA A 51 9.67 -8.44 -3.17
N LEU A 52 8.55 -7.77 -3.52
CA LEU A 52 7.68 -8.17 -4.63
C LEU A 52 8.32 -7.92 -6.00
N ALA A 53 9.25 -6.97 -6.13
CA ALA A 53 10.04 -6.80 -7.34
C ALA A 53 11.15 -7.86 -7.46
N ALA A 54 11.71 -8.31 -6.34
CA ALA A 54 12.82 -9.26 -6.32
C ALA A 54 12.41 -10.72 -6.53
N ALA A 55 11.20 -11.11 -6.11
CA ALA A 55 10.75 -12.50 -6.13
C ALA A 55 9.25 -12.64 -6.38
N GLU A 56 8.86 -13.75 -7.01
CA GLU A 56 7.46 -14.18 -7.12
C GLU A 56 7.04 -14.87 -5.81
N LEU A 57 6.17 -14.18 -5.03
CA LEU A 57 5.80 -14.58 -3.67
C LEU A 57 4.34 -15.05 -3.55
N ASN A 58 3.67 -15.36 -4.65
CA ASN A 58 2.27 -15.78 -4.69
C ASN A 58 1.32 -14.84 -3.92
N VAL A 59 1.56 -13.53 -4.04
CA VAL A 59 0.75 -12.47 -3.45
C VAL A 59 -0.37 -12.09 -4.42
N ALA A 60 -1.61 -12.27 -3.98
CA ALA A 60 -2.82 -12.01 -4.75
C ALA A 60 -3.14 -10.51 -4.87
N SER A 61 -2.84 -9.72 -3.85
CA SER A 61 -2.89 -8.26 -3.93
C SER A 61 -1.90 -7.59 -2.98
N PHE A 62 -1.51 -6.37 -3.34
CA PHE A 62 -0.65 -5.52 -2.51
C PHE A 62 -1.32 -4.16 -2.28
N THR A 63 -1.50 -3.79 -1.01
CA THR A 63 -2.15 -2.54 -0.59
C THR A 63 -1.16 -1.65 0.16
N MET A 64 -1.02 -0.40 -0.28
CA MET A 64 -0.10 0.59 0.29
C MET A 64 -0.86 1.72 0.97
N LEU A 65 -0.66 1.92 2.27
CA LEU A 65 -1.25 3.00 3.05
C LEU A 65 -0.20 4.06 3.38
N GLY A 66 -0.45 5.33 3.05
CA GLY A 66 0.43 6.44 3.42
C GLY A 66 1.89 6.20 3.00
N SER A 67 2.10 5.74 1.75
CA SER A 67 3.39 5.20 1.30
C SER A 67 4.56 6.18 1.48
N ALA A 68 5.69 5.70 1.99
CA ALA A 68 6.96 6.44 2.00
C ALA A 68 7.69 6.42 0.63
N GLY A 69 7.01 5.95 -0.42
CA GLY A 69 7.51 5.91 -1.79
C GLY A 69 8.18 4.59 -2.18
N ILE A 70 8.27 4.41 -3.49
CA ILE A 70 8.83 3.22 -4.14
C ILE A 70 10.19 3.53 -4.77
N GLU A 71 11.14 2.60 -4.68
CA GLU A 71 12.47 2.75 -5.29
C GLU A 71 12.34 3.00 -6.81
N LYS A 72 13.24 3.81 -7.38
CA LYS A 72 13.14 4.26 -8.80
C LYS A 72 13.35 3.14 -9.81
N GLU A 73 14.02 2.08 -9.39
CA GLU A 73 14.27 0.88 -10.19
C GLU A 73 12.99 0.07 -10.44
N ILE A 74 11.97 0.22 -9.58
CA ILE A 74 10.62 -0.34 -9.76
C ILE A 74 9.80 0.71 -10.50
N ARG A 75 9.79 0.66 -11.83
CA ARG A 75 9.31 1.76 -12.69
C ARG A 75 7.78 1.90 -12.65
N ASN A 76 7.07 0.80 -12.45
CA ASN A 76 5.62 0.76 -12.36
C ASN A 76 5.15 -0.51 -11.63
N ALA A 77 3.85 -0.60 -11.37
CA ALA A 77 3.20 -1.72 -10.69
C ALA A 77 3.38 -3.06 -11.41
N GLY A 78 3.67 -3.06 -12.72
CA GLY A 78 3.97 -4.27 -13.49
C GLY A 78 5.37 -4.84 -13.26
N ASP A 79 6.29 -4.07 -12.66
CA ASP A 79 7.58 -4.58 -12.20
C ASP A 79 7.43 -5.34 -10.84
N LEU A 80 6.23 -5.36 -10.25
CA LEU A 80 5.92 -6.16 -9.05
C LEU A 80 5.32 -7.51 -9.48
N HIS A 81 5.76 -8.62 -8.86
CA HIS A 81 5.19 -9.95 -9.07
C HIS A 81 3.82 -10.10 -8.36
N VAL A 82 2.85 -9.26 -8.74
CA VAL A 82 1.47 -9.22 -8.28
C VAL A 82 0.56 -9.22 -9.52
N PRO A 83 -0.60 -9.92 -9.50
CA PRO A 83 -1.51 -9.92 -10.64
C PRO A 83 -1.88 -8.51 -11.12
N ALA A 84 -1.99 -8.35 -12.44
CA ALA A 84 -2.33 -7.07 -13.04
C ALA A 84 -3.64 -6.51 -12.46
N GLY A 85 -3.62 -5.22 -12.09
CA GLY A 85 -4.76 -4.56 -11.46
C GLY A 85 -5.00 -4.90 -9.99
N GLN A 86 -4.07 -5.61 -9.32
CA GLN A 86 -4.15 -5.96 -7.90
C GLN A 86 -3.13 -5.22 -7.01
N VAL A 87 -2.63 -4.08 -7.49
CA VAL A 87 -1.78 -3.16 -6.72
C VAL A 87 -2.59 -1.91 -6.38
N TYR A 88 -2.72 -1.61 -5.09
CA TYR A 88 -3.59 -0.58 -4.55
C TYR A 88 -2.80 0.40 -3.68
N THR A 89 -3.18 1.67 -3.69
CA THR A 89 -2.58 2.67 -2.79
C THR A 89 -3.57 3.72 -2.35
N THR A 90 -3.35 4.29 -1.17
CA THR A 90 -4.01 5.51 -0.73
C THR A 90 -3.04 6.38 0.06
N GLU A 91 -3.36 7.67 0.11
CA GLU A 91 -2.78 8.64 1.03
C GLU A 91 -3.86 9.66 1.35
N ALA A 92 -4.01 9.95 2.65
CA ALA A 92 -4.98 10.91 3.11
C ALA A 92 -4.46 12.33 2.98
N SER A 93 -5.34 13.27 2.65
CA SER A 93 -5.00 14.69 2.57
C SER A 93 -4.49 15.26 3.91
N GLY A 94 -4.93 14.68 5.04
CA GLY A 94 -4.45 14.99 6.38
C GLY A 94 -3.10 14.35 6.75
N ASP A 95 -2.56 13.45 5.92
CA ASP A 95 -1.28 12.79 6.18
C ASP A 95 -0.08 13.69 5.82
N GLY A 96 0.33 14.52 6.78
CA GLY A 96 1.46 15.44 6.60
C GLY A 96 2.85 14.80 6.58
N LEU A 97 2.99 13.48 6.78
CA LEU A 97 4.29 12.80 6.88
C LEU A 97 4.62 11.88 5.71
N ALA A 98 3.62 11.43 4.93
CA ALA A 98 3.85 10.56 3.78
C ALA A 98 4.84 11.18 2.78
N ASP A 99 4.73 12.48 2.51
CA ASP A 99 5.62 13.20 1.59
C ASP A 99 7.08 13.26 2.08
N LEU A 100 7.30 13.33 3.39
CA LEU A 100 8.64 13.39 3.97
C LEU A 100 9.42 12.08 3.75
N GLY A 101 8.71 10.94 3.71
CA GLY A 101 9.31 9.64 3.43
C GLY A 101 9.77 9.45 1.98
N ARG A 102 9.20 10.23 1.05
CA ARG A 102 9.35 10.06 -0.42
C ARG A 102 10.55 10.75 -1.04
N PHE A 103 11.42 11.37 -0.24
CA PHE A 103 12.60 12.03 -0.80
C PHE A 103 13.42 11.04 -1.66
N GLN A 104 13.55 11.34 -2.96
CA GLN A 104 14.18 10.49 -4.00
C GLN A 104 13.46 9.18 -4.38
N ARG A 105 12.24 8.95 -3.92
CA ARG A 105 11.39 7.80 -4.29
C ARG A 105 10.18 8.24 -5.11
N GLN A 106 9.57 7.28 -5.78
CA GLN A 106 8.37 7.50 -6.60
C GLN A 106 7.11 7.46 -5.73
N ASP A 107 6.15 8.33 -6.03
CA ASP A 107 4.81 8.28 -5.43
C ASP A 107 3.97 7.21 -6.16
N PRO A 108 3.51 6.15 -5.47
CA PRO A 108 2.74 5.08 -6.10
C PRO A 108 1.34 5.52 -6.58
N ARG A 109 0.86 6.71 -6.20
CA ARG A 109 -0.43 7.25 -6.67
C ARG A 109 -0.36 7.83 -8.07
N LEU A 110 0.85 8.11 -8.57
CA LEU A 110 1.05 8.63 -9.92
C LEU A 110 0.44 7.67 -10.94
N GLU A 111 -0.23 8.23 -11.95
CA GLU A 111 -0.80 7.45 -13.04
C GLU A 111 0.29 6.60 -13.74
N SER A 112 1.49 7.16 -13.91
CA SER A 112 2.65 6.46 -14.48
C SER A 112 3.09 5.22 -13.70
N PHE A 113 2.83 5.18 -12.38
CA PHE A 113 3.13 3.99 -11.59
C PHE A 113 2.08 2.89 -11.80
N GLY A 114 0.82 3.23 -12.07
CA GLY A 114 -0.20 2.27 -12.46
C GLY A 114 -0.89 1.50 -11.32
N ALA A 115 -0.71 1.90 -10.05
CA ALA A 115 -1.54 1.39 -8.96
C ALA A 115 -2.97 1.95 -9.04
N LYS A 116 -3.95 1.17 -8.57
CA LYS A 116 -5.31 1.63 -8.32
C LYS A 116 -5.30 2.50 -7.06
N VAL A 117 -5.83 3.71 -7.14
CA VAL A 117 -5.88 4.64 -6.00
C VAL A 117 -7.28 4.63 -5.41
N PHE A 118 -7.40 4.35 -4.11
CA PHE A 118 -8.68 4.42 -3.39
C PHE A 118 -8.70 5.60 -2.41
N SER A 119 -9.89 5.99 -1.95
CA SER A 119 -10.07 7.11 -1.03
C SER A 119 -9.70 6.73 0.41
N SER A 120 -9.00 7.62 1.12
CA SER A 120 -8.89 7.61 2.59
C SER A 120 -9.52 8.85 3.22
N GLU A 121 -10.31 9.61 2.46
CA GLU A 121 -11.04 10.77 2.93
C GLU A 121 -12.41 10.38 3.51
N GLU A 122 -13.05 11.31 4.21
CA GLU A 122 -14.42 11.10 4.69
C GLU A 122 -15.35 10.73 3.53
N ALA A 123 -16.13 9.67 3.71
CA ALA A 123 -17.07 9.19 2.70
C ALA A 123 -18.34 8.64 3.34
N THR A 124 -19.44 8.67 2.58
CA THR A 124 -20.65 7.91 2.92
C THR A 124 -20.79 6.73 1.97
N ILE A 125 -20.69 5.52 2.50
CA ILE A 125 -20.74 4.27 1.73
C ILE A 125 -21.99 3.52 2.19
N GLU A 126 -22.90 3.24 1.24
CA GLU A 126 -24.17 2.53 1.51
C GLU A 126 -24.98 3.15 2.67
N GLY A 127 -24.96 4.48 2.79
CA GLY A 127 -25.68 5.21 3.85
C GLY A 127 -24.96 5.26 5.21
N THR A 128 -23.80 4.63 5.34
CA THR A 128 -22.94 4.71 6.53
C THR A 128 -21.84 5.74 6.32
N ARG A 129 -21.70 6.69 7.25
CA ARG A 129 -20.60 7.66 7.23
C ARG A 129 -19.33 7.01 7.79
N TYR A 130 -18.23 7.20 7.09
CA TYR A 130 -16.89 6.79 7.47
C TYR A 130 -16.00 8.01 7.57
N GLU A 131 -15.16 8.03 8.59
CA GLU A 131 -14.26 9.15 8.88
C GLU A 131 -13.05 9.13 7.95
N GLY A 132 -12.58 10.32 7.58
CA GLY A 132 -11.33 10.47 6.84
C GLY A 132 -10.12 10.24 7.76
N THR A 133 -9.07 9.64 7.22
CA THR A 133 -7.77 9.58 7.90
C THR A 133 -7.21 11.00 8.01
N THR A 134 -6.78 11.39 9.21
CA THR A 134 -6.23 12.73 9.49
C THR A 134 -4.78 12.69 9.95
N GLU A 135 -4.21 11.49 10.13
CA GLU A 135 -2.90 11.30 10.71
C GLU A 135 -2.14 10.20 9.96
N HIS A 136 -0.81 10.26 9.98
CA HIS A 136 0.02 9.28 9.28
C HIS A 136 -0.08 7.87 9.88
N ASN A 137 -0.27 7.75 11.20
CA ASN A 137 -0.21 6.46 11.89
C ASN A 137 -1.37 5.53 11.49
N THR A 138 -1.22 4.23 11.71
CA THR A 138 -2.29 3.26 11.43
C THR A 138 -3.42 3.34 12.46
N LEU A 139 -3.11 3.54 13.74
CA LEU A 139 -4.07 3.58 14.84
C LEU A 139 -3.81 4.82 15.71
N VAL A 140 -4.83 5.66 15.87
CA VAL A 140 -4.75 6.93 16.61
C VAL A 140 -5.94 7.07 17.56
N ASN A 141 -7.13 6.74 17.07
CA ASN A 141 -8.39 6.95 17.75
C ASN A 141 -8.63 5.97 18.91
N GLU A 142 -7.85 4.90 19.03
CA GLU A 142 -7.91 3.96 20.17
C GLU A 142 -7.77 4.65 21.55
N LYS A 143 -7.18 5.84 21.61
CA LYS A 143 -7.01 6.64 22.83
C LYS A 143 -8.09 7.72 23.04
N GLY A 144 -9.13 7.78 22.20
CA GLY A 144 -10.17 8.81 22.26
C GLY A 144 -9.69 10.21 21.85
N GLY A 145 -8.59 10.29 21.08
CA GLY A 145 -8.12 11.55 20.47
C GLY A 145 -9.01 11.99 19.30
N GLY A 146 -8.89 13.26 18.88
CA GLY A 146 -9.70 13.82 17.79
C GLY A 146 -9.27 13.43 16.38
N GLY A 147 -8.19 12.65 16.21
CA GLY A 147 -7.66 12.23 14.90
C GLY A 147 -7.95 10.77 14.57
N TYR A 148 -7.76 10.43 13.29
CA TYR A 148 -7.96 9.09 12.75
C TYR A 148 -6.73 8.64 11.96
N GLY A 149 -6.22 7.46 12.29
CA GLY A 149 -5.24 6.72 11.51
C GLY A 149 -5.88 5.82 10.47
N TYR A 150 -5.08 5.32 9.52
CA TYR A 150 -5.58 4.56 8.37
C TYR A 150 -6.36 3.28 8.70
N LEU A 151 -6.13 2.68 9.85
CA LEU A 151 -6.75 1.43 10.29
C LEU A 151 -7.66 1.63 11.53
N ASP A 152 -7.94 2.88 11.90
CA ASP A 152 -8.91 3.13 12.96
C ASP A 152 -10.31 2.69 12.53
N LYS A 153 -11.05 2.12 13.48
CA LYS A 153 -12.41 1.64 13.24
C LYS A 153 -13.31 2.76 12.75
N GLY A 154 -14.05 2.50 11.67
CA GLY A 154 -14.99 3.46 11.10
C GLY A 154 -14.35 4.47 10.14
N THR A 155 -13.09 4.27 9.75
CA THR A 155 -12.45 5.08 8.70
C THR A 155 -12.70 4.52 7.30
N THR A 156 -12.73 5.41 6.31
CA THR A 156 -12.82 5.01 4.90
C THR A 156 -11.62 4.16 4.50
N ALA A 157 -10.42 4.55 4.94
CA ALA A 157 -9.19 3.80 4.65
C ALA A 157 -9.24 2.34 5.11
N LEU A 158 -9.77 2.07 6.31
CA LEU A 158 -9.93 0.70 6.80
C LEU A 158 -10.97 -0.08 5.98
N TYR A 159 -12.09 0.55 5.62
CA TYR A 159 -13.12 -0.08 4.79
C TYR A 159 -12.55 -0.50 3.43
N GLU A 160 -11.86 0.40 2.76
CA GLU A 160 -11.24 0.17 1.45
C GLU A 160 -10.10 -0.86 1.54
N ALA A 161 -9.27 -0.79 2.58
CA ALA A 161 -8.22 -1.79 2.83
C ALA A 161 -8.79 -3.19 3.04
N ALA A 162 -9.96 -3.31 3.69
CA ALA A 162 -10.65 -4.60 3.81
C ALA A 162 -11.10 -5.12 2.43
N LEU A 163 -11.57 -4.25 1.52
CA LEU A 163 -11.92 -4.68 0.16
C LEU A 163 -10.69 -5.20 -0.60
N THR A 164 -9.58 -4.47 -0.58
CA THR A 164 -8.39 -4.84 -1.35
C THR A 164 -7.68 -6.09 -0.81
N THR A 165 -7.81 -6.37 0.50
CA THR A 165 -7.21 -7.55 1.16
C THR A 165 -8.13 -8.77 1.23
N THR A 166 -9.35 -8.68 0.72
CA THR A 166 -10.31 -9.80 0.66
C THR A 166 -10.75 -10.14 -0.77
N GLY A 167 -10.04 -9.64 -1.78
CA GLY A 167 -10.35 -9.91 -3.19
C GLY A 167 -11.52 -9.09 -3.75
N ASN A 168 -11.94 -8.03 -3.07
CA ASN A 168 -13.05 -7.16 -3.46
C ASN A 168 -12.58 -5.80 -4.02
N GLY A 169 -11.33 -5.71 -4.47
CA GLY A 169 -10.70 -4.44 -4.87
C GLY A 169 -11.31 -3.74 -6.09
N ASP A 170 -12.23 -4.36 -6.82
CA ASP A 170 -13.00 -3.70 -7.90
C ASP A 170 -14.16 -2.84 -7.37
N ARG A 171 -14.46 -2.92 -6.07
CA ARG A 171 -15.52 -2.16 -5.40
C ARG A 171 -15.02 -0.90 -4.71
N ILE A 172 -13.71 -0.60 -4.83
CA ILE A 172 -13.11 0.51 -4.09
C ILE A 172 -13.69 1.86 -4.51
N LEU A 173 -13.81 2.78 -3.57
CA LEU A 173 -14.08 4.17 -3.88
C LEU A 173 -12.82 4.82 -4.47
N PRO A 174 -12.84 5.38 -5.70
CA PRO A 174 -11.66 6.00 -6.29
C PRO A 174 -11.12 7.15 -5.44
N GLY A 175 -9.81 7.18 -5.24
CA GLY A 175 -9.11 8.24 -4.51
C GLY A 175 -8.50 9.30 -5.42
N ALA A 176 -8.06 10.41 -4.82
CA ALA A 176 -7.39 11.49 -5.54
C ALA A 176 -5.99 11.05 -6.02
N ARG A 177 -5.66 11.40 -7.27
CA ARG A 177 -4.31 11.25 -7.81
C ARG A 177 -3.57 12.59 -7.77
N PRO A 178 -2.28 12.60 -7.42
CA PRO A 178 -1.46 13.79 -7.59
C PRO A 178 -1.31 14.10 -9.08
N VAL A 179 -1.31 15.39 -9.43
CA VAL A 179 -1.05 15.84 -10.80
C VAL A 179 0.41 15.49 -11.13
N SER A 180 0.63 14.70 -12.18
CA SER A 180 2.00 14.46 -12.66
C SER A 180 2.64 15.78 -13.06
N PRO A 181 3.87 16.10 -12.62
CA PRO A 181 4.56 17.27 -13.14
C PRO A 181 4.71 17.12 -14.67
N PRO A 182 4.57 18.21 -15.45
CA PRO A 182 4.74 18.15 -16.89
C PRO A 182 6.12 17.57 -17.24
N ALA A 183 6.16 16.69 -18.23
CA ALA A 183 7.40 16.13 -18.76
C ALA A 183 8.31 17.28 -19.21
N GLY A 184 9.35 17.60 -18.43
CA GLY A 184 10.26 18.69 -18.75
C GLY A 184 10.99 19.35 -17.59
N PHE A 185 10.56 19.17 -16.34
CA PHE A 185 11.33 19.65 -15.18
C PHE A 185 12.34 18.60 -14.70
N ALA A 186 13.30 18.28 -15.57
CA ALA A 186 14.61 17.81 -15.11
C ALA A 186 15.35 19.04 -14.56
N GLY A 187 15.18 19.27 -13.26
CA GLY A 187 15.95 20.27 -12.52
C GLY A 187 17.43 19.92 -12.54
N ARG A 188 18.25 20.93 -12.84
CA ARG A 188 19.71 20.94 -12.94
C ARG A 188 20.42 20.42 -11.68
#